data_AF-A0A1G9FZE2-F1
#
_entry.id   AF-A0A1G9FZE2-F1
#
_cell.length_a   1.000
_cell.length_b   1.000
_cell.length_c   1.000
_cell.angle_alpha   90.00
_cell.angle_beta   90.00
_cell.angle_gamma   90.00
#
_symmetry.space_group_name_H-M   'P 1'
#
loop_
_entity.id
_entity.type
_entity.pdbx_description
1 polymer ?
#
loop_
_entity_poly.entity_id
_entity_poly.type
_entity_poly.pdbx_seq_one_letter_code
_entity_poly.pdbx_strand_id
1 'polypeptide(L)'
;MVVEGLGEGKDFKLYPGGGRSWDWGETGTRHSPGIQPADVQELLDQGCQVIVLSRGMDLVLRTCPETLELLAEKGVEVHLAETRAAVEHYNALTRTVAVGGLFHSTC
;
A
#
# COMPACT_ATOMS: atom_id res chain seq x y z
N MET A 1 11.42 -7.80 -3.30
CA MET A 1 10.91 -6.92 -4.38
C MET A 1 11.98 -5.89 -4.70
N VAL A 2 12.07 -5.42 -5.94
CA VAL A 2 13.00 -4.33 -6.32
C VAL A 2 12.19 -3.11 -6.76
N VAL A 3 12.50 -1.95 -6.19
CA VAL A 3 11.84 -0.68 -6.50
C VAL A 3 12.87 0.31 -7.05
N GLU A 4 12.51 1.00 -8.14
CA GLU A 4 13.36 2.04 -8.73
C GLU A 4 13.68 3.13 -7.70
N GLY A 5 14.95 3.49 -7.56
CA GLY A 5 15.42 4.49 -6.59
C GLY A 5 15.55 4.00 -5.14
N LEU A 6 14.96 2.86 -4.77
CA LEU A 6 15.04 2.31 -3.40
C LEU A 6 15.80 0.97 -3.32
N GLY A 7 15.96 0.26 -4.44
CA GLY A 7 16.68 -1.00 -4.50
C GLY A 7 15.84 -2.20 -4.05
N GLU A 8 16.51 -3.25 -3.60
CA GLU A 8 15.87 -4.48 -3.13
C GLU A 8 15.38 -4.34 -1.68
N GLY A 9 14.17 -4.83 -1.41
CA GLY A 9 13.60 -4.88 -0.07
C GLY A 9 12.43 -5.84 0.05
N LYS A 10 11.96 -6.01 1.29
CA LYS A 10 10.86 -6.92 1.62
C LYS A 10 9.51 -6.26 1.31
N ASP A 11 9.12 -5.27 2.09
CA ASP A 11 7.82 -4.60 1.99
C ASP A 11 8.05 -3.10 1.80
N PHE A 12 7.17 -2.44 1.05
CA PHE A 12 7.34 -1.04 0.67
C PHE A 12 6.06 -0.22 0.82
N LYS A 13 6.24 1.05 1.22
CA LYS A 13 5.28 2.14 1.06
C LYS A 13 5.74 2.99 -0.11
N LEU A 14 4.91 3.16 -1.13
CA LEU A 14 5.22 3.97 -2.31
C LEU A 14 4.18 5.09 -2.48
N TYR A 15 4.61 6.23 -2.99
CA TYR A 15 3.78 7.42 -3.20
C TYR A 15 4.44 8.35 -4.23
N PRO A 16 3.75 9.37 -4.77
CA PRO A 16 4.35 10.31 -5.71
C PRO A 16 5.65 10.92 -5.15
N GLY A 17 6.73 10.82 -5.93
CA GLY A 17 8.04 11.36 -5.54
C GLY A 17 8.93 10.40 -4.74
N GLY A 18 8.49 9.19 -4.39
CA GLY A 18 9.36 8.18 -3.79
C GLY A 18 8.66 7.08 -3.01
N GLY A 19 9.28 6.68 -1.92
CA GLY A 19 8.79 5.63 -1.03
C GLY A 19 9.85 5.20 -0.03
N ARG A 20 9.51 4.20 0.77
CA ARG A 20 10.39 3.63 1.80
C ARG A 20 10.00 2.20 2.15
N SER A 21 10.88 1.52 2.87
CA SER A 21 10.55 0.23 3.48
C SER A 21 9.33 0.38 4.41
N TRP A 22 8.42 -0.58 4.32
CA TRP A 22 7.26 -0.67 5.20
C TRP A 22 7.56 -1.60 6.37
N ASP A 23 7.81 -1.02 7.54
CA ASP A 23 7.93 -1.77 8.79
C ASP A 23 6.58 -1.83 9.50
N TRP A 24 6.04 -3.04 9.61
CA TRP A 24 4.79 -3.34 10.31
C TRP A 24 4.86 -3.03 11.81
N GLY A 25 6.06 -2.95 12.39
CA GLY A 25 6.28 -2.59 13.77
C GLY A 25 5.92 -1.14 14.10
N GLU A 26 5.96 -0.23 13.11
CA GLU A 26 5.66 1.19 13.31
C GLU A 26 4.18 1.44 13.68
N THR A 27 3.29 0.61 13.15
CA THR A 27 1.83 0.81 13.21
C THR A 27 1.09 -0.35 13.84
N GLY A 28 1.79 -1.47 14.10
CA GLY A 28 1.19 -2.67 14.65
C GLY A 28 0.50 -3.56 13.61
N THR A 29 0.77 -3.37 12.31
CA THR A 29 0.26 -4.25 11.25
C THR A 29 0.55 -5.72 11.55
N ARG A 30 -0.45 -6.56 11.36
CA ARG A 30 -0.36 -8.03 11.38
C ARG A 30 -1.26 -8.54 10.26
N HIS A 31 -1.19 -9.83 9.93
CA HIS A 31 -2.12 -10.44 8.97
C HIS A 31 -3.60 -10.20 9.32
N SER A 32 -3.92 -10.16 10.61
CA SER A 32 -5.21 -9.73 11.16
C SER A 32 -4.97 -8.87 12.41
N PRO A 33 -5.61 -7.69 12.54
CA PRO A 33 -6.71 -7.18 11.71
C PRO A 33 -6.31 -6.66 10.33
N GLY A 34 -5.00 -6.48 10.08
CA GLY A 34 -4.48 -6.10 8.76
C GLY A 34 -3.69 -4.80 8.74
N ILE A 35 -3.62 -4.20 7.55
CA ILE A 35 -3.14 -2.84 7.31
C ILE A 35 -3.91 -1.85 8.19
N GLN A 36 -3.20 -0.97 8.88
CA GLN A 36 -3.73 -0.02 9.85
C GLN A 36 -3.95 1.38 9.25
N PRO A 37 -4.81 2.23 9.84
CA PRO A 37 -4.99 3.61 9.37
C PRO A 37 -3.67 4.40 9.36
N ALA A 38 -2.81 4.15 10.35
CA ALA A 38 -1.49 4.75 10.43
C ALA A 38 -0.53 4.31 9.30
N ASP A 39 -0.77 3.15 8.65
CA ASP A 39 0.06 2.73 7.53
C ASP A 39 -0.15 3.60 6.29
N VAL A 40 -1.40 4.04 6.08
CA VAL A 40 -1.82 4.81 4.89
C VAL A 40 -1.76 6.32 5.10
N GLN A 41 -1.55 6.79 6.34
CA GLN A 41 -1.49 8.24 6.63
C GLN A 41 -0.42 8.95 5.80
N GLU A 42 0.77 8.37 5.68
CA GLU A 42 1.85 8.94 4.87
C GLU A 42 1.46 9.04 3.39
N LEU A 43 0.70 8.09 2.86
CA LEU A 43 0.24 8.11 1.46
C LEU A 43 -0.82 9.21 1.26
N LEU A 44 -1.69 9.41 2.24
CA LEU A 44 -2.67 10.51 2.25
C LEU A 44 -1.99 11.88 2.33
N ASP A 45 -0.97 12.02 3.19
CA ASP A 45 -0.21 13.26 3.36
C ASP A 45 0.56 13.63 2.07
N GLN A 46 0.96 12.63 1.28
CA GLN A 46 1.58 12.81 -0.04
C GLN A 46 0.57 13.05 -1.18
N GLY A 47 -0.73 13.17 -0.86
CA GLY A 47 -1.77 13.55 -1.82
C GLY A 47 -2.18 12.44 -2.80
N CYS A 48 -2.06 11.17 -2.40
CA CYS A 48 -2.52 10.05 -3.23
C CYS A 48 -4.05 10.09 -3.43
N GLN A 49 -4.48 10.00 -4.69
CA GLN A 49 -5.89 9.94 -5.09
C GLN A 49 -6.38 8.49 -5.21
N VAL A 50 -5.46 7.57 -5.50
CA VAL A 50 -5.70 6.13 -5.56
C VAL A 50 -4.67 5.43 -4.68
N ILE A 51 -5.08 4.42 -3.92
CA ILE A 51 -4.17 3.60 -3.10
C ILE A 51 -4.33 2.12 -3.44
N VAL A 52 -3.22 1.48 -3.79
CA VAL A 52 -3.15 0.03 -4.03
C VAL A 52 -2.61 -0.67 -2.78
N LEU A 53 -3.43 -1.53 -2.18
CA LEU A 53 -3.06 -2.33 -1.01
C LEU A 53 -2.89 -3.79 -1.43
N SER A 54 -1.65 -4.24 -1.47
CA SER A 54 -1.39 -5.67 -1.68
C SER A 54 -1.73 -6.49 -0.43
N ARG A 55 -2.12 -7.74 -0.64
CA ARG A 55 -2.51 -8.68 0.41
C ARG A 55 -1.50 -9.80 0.64
N GLY A 56 -0.29 -9.65 0.09
CA GLY A 56 0.67 -10.74 -0.02
C GLY A 56 0.36 -11.67 -1.19
N MET A 57 1.27 -12.62 -1.40
CA MET A 57 1.24 -13.64 -2.44
C MET A 57 0.17 -14.69 -2.16
N ASP A 58 -0.18 -14.90 -0.89
CA ASP A 58 -1.18 -15.88 -0.43
C ASP A 58 -2.51 -15.22 -0.03
N LEU A 59 -2.63 -13.90 -0.25
CA LEU A 59 -3.82 -13.10 0.08
C LEU A 59 -4.18 -13.08 1.58
N VAL A 60 -3.25 -13.43 2.46
CA VAL A 60 -3.55 -13.59 3.90
C VAL A 60 -3.48 -12.27 4.68
N LEU A 61 -2.80 -11.25 4.16
CA LEU A 61 -2.82 -9.92 4.77
C LEU A 61 -4.19 -9.26 4.52
N ARG A 62 -4.89 -8.94 5.61
CA ARG A 62 -6.16 -8.21 5.59
C ARG A 62 -5.91 -6.70 5.58
N THR A 63 -6.99 -5.95 5.45
CA THR A 63 -7.03 -4.52 5.69
C THR A 63 -8.01 -4.27 6.83
N CYS A 64 -7.59 -3.49 7.82
CA CYS A 64 -8.45 -3.15 8.96
C CYS A 64 -9.66 -2.35 8.45
N PRO A 65 -10.90 -2.63 8.91
CA PRO A 65 -12.10 -1.89 8.47
C PRO A 65 -11.96 -0.37 8.60
N GLU A 66 -11.38 0.09 9.70
CA GLU A 66 -11.11 1.50 10.00
C GLU A 66 -10.17 2.15 8.97
N THR A 67 -9.31 1.36 8.31
CA THR A 67 -8.46 1.85 7.22
C THR A 67 -9.28 2.10 5.96
N LEU A 68 -10.19 1.18 5.62
CA LEU A 68 -11.07 1.35 4.46
C LEU A 68 -12.05 2.50 4.68
N GLU A 69 -12.58 2.65 5.89
CA GLU A 69 -13.42 3.77 6.29
C GLU A 69 -12.69 5.10 6.16
N LEU A 70 -11.47 5.21 6.71
CA LEU A 70 -10.63 6.41 6.56
C LEU A 70 -10.41 6.77 5.08
N LEU A 71 -10.03 5.80 4.25
CA LEU A 71 -9.78 6.05 2.82
C LEU A 71 -11.05 6.48 2.07
N ALA A 72 -12.19 5.87 2.39
CA ALA A 72 -13.48 6.25 1.84
C ALA A 72 -13.90 7.67 2.26
N GLU A 73 -13.73 8.03 3.53
CA GLU A 73 -14.00 9.38 4.05
C GLU A 73 -13.14 10.45 3.37
N LYS A 74 -11.91 10.08 2.97
CA LYS A 74 -10.99 10.94 2.21
C LYS A 74 -11.26 10.95 0.71
N GLY A 75 -12.22 10.16 0.23
CA GLY A 75 -12.55 10.06 -1.19
C GLY A 75 -11.45 9.42 -2.03
N VAL A 76 -10.61 8.58 -1.43
CA VAL A 76 -9.51 7.88 -2.11
C VAL A 76 -10.03 6.55 -2.67
N GLU A 77 -9.76 6.30 -3.95
CA GLU A 77 -10.07 5.00 -4.56
C GLU A 77 -9.09 3.94 -4.05
N VAL A 78 -9.60 2.76 -3.67
CA VAL A 78 -8.78 1.69 -3.09
C VAL A 78 -8.83 0.43 -3.94
N HIS A 79 -7.67 -0.11 -4.28
CA HIS A 79 -7.54 -1.42 -4.93
C HIS A 79 -6.87 -2.42 -4.00
N LEU A 80 -7.57 -3.52 -3.71
CA LEU A 80 -7.05 -4.65 -2.94
C LEU A 80 -6.70 -5.80 -3.90
N ALA A 81 -5.46 -6.29 -3.88
CA ALA A 81 -5.04 -7.36 -4.79
C ALA A 81 -3.92 -8.25 -4.22
N GLU A 82 -3.69 -9.39 -4.88
CA GLU A 82 -2.43 -10.15 -4.71
C GLU A 82 -1.24 -9.29 -5.14
N THR A 83 -0.06 -9.50 -4.57
CA THR A 83 1.08 -8.58 -4.72
C THR A 83 1.56 -8.36 -6.15
N ARG A 84 1.60 -9.37 -7.02
CA ARG A 84 1.99 -9.18 -8.42
C ARG A 84 0.94 -8.37 -9.18
N ALA A 85 -0.34 -8.71 -9.02
CA ALA A 85 -1.44 -7.96 -9.61
C ALA A 85 -1.48 -6.50 -9.09
N ALA A 86 -1.21 -6.30 -7.80
CA ALA A 86 -1.09 -4.98 -7.19
C ALA A 86 0.04 -4.16 -7.82
N VAL A 87 1.22 -4.78 -8.02
CA VAL A 87 2.38 -4.11 -8.65
C VAL A 87 2.08 -3.74 -10.10
N GLU A 88 1.47 -4.65 -10.87
CA GLU A 88 1.08 -4.37 -12.26
C GLU A 88 0.08 -3.20 -12.34
N HIS A 89 -0.94 -3.22 -11.49
CA HIS A 89 -1.97 -2.17 -11.44
C HIS A 89 -1.39 -0.82 -10.99
N TYR A 90 -0.55 -0.82 -9.94
CA TYR A 90 0.15 0.37 -9.48
C TYR A 90 0.99 1.01 -10.60
N ASN A 91 1.80 0.22 -11.29
CA ASN A 91 2.66 0.70 -12.39
C ASN A 91 1.87 1.23 -13.59
N ALA A 92 0.63 0.77 -13.80
CA ALA A 92 -0.26 1.33 -14.80
C ALA A 92 -0.81 2.69 -14.34
N LEU A 93 -1.26 2.78 -13.09
CA LEU A 93 -1.86 3.98 -12.49
C LEU A 93 -0.86 5.14 -12.33
N THR A 94 0.42 4.87 -12.04
CA THR A 94 1.45 5.92 -11.88
C THR A 94 1.61 6.81 -13.12
N ARG A 95 1.13 6.36 -14.29
CA ARG A 95 1.19 7.12 -15.54
C ARG A 95 0.10 8.18 -15.67
N THR A 96 -0.98 8.09 -14.88
CA THR A 96 -2.19 8.90 -15.07
C THR A 96 -2.67 9.59 -13.80
N VAL A 97 -2.34 9.06 -12.62
CA VAL A 97 -2.86 9.57 -11.34
C VAL A 97 -1.81 9.51 -10.23
N ALA A 98 -1.95 10.38 -9.24
CA ALA A 98 -1.17 10.33 -8.00
C ALA A 98 -1.57 9.07 -7.21
N VAL A 99 -0.78 8.00 -7.35
CA VAL A 99 -1.06 6.70 -6.74
C VAL A 99 -0.08 6.38 -5.62
N GLY A 100 -0.64 5.94 -4.49
CA GLY A 100 0.10 5.36 -3.38
C GLY A 100 -0.05 3.85 -3.34
N GLY A 101 0.82 3.16 -2.60
CA GLY A 101 0.62 1.74 -2.38
C GLY A 101 1.42 1.14 -1.24
N LEU A 102 0.87 0.05 -0.69
CA LEU A 102 1.50 -0.77 0.34
C LEU A 102 1.71 -2.18 -0.21
N PHE A 103 2.98 -2.57 -0.32
CA PHE A 103 3.40 -3.81 -0.98
C PHE A 103 4.00 -4.79 0.02
N HIS A 104 3.35 -5.93 0.22
CA HIS A 104 3.81 -7.04 1.04
C HIS A 104 4.29 -8.18 0.13
N SER A 105 5.56 -8.56 0.19
CA SER A 105 6.14 -9.51 -0.78
C SER A 105 6.07 -10.99 -0.37
N THR A 106 5.62 -11.28 0.85
CA THR A 106 5.49 -12.65 1.36
C THR A 106 4.03 -13.11 1.36
N CYS A 107 3.55 -13.79 2.41
CA CYS A 107 2.21 -14.41 2.41
C CYS A 107 1.07 -13.40 2.59
#